data_AF-A0A1H0J727-F1
#
_entry.id   AF-A0A1H0J727-F1
#
_cell.length_a   1.000
_cell.length_b   1.000
_cell.length_c   1.000
_cell.angle_alpha   90.00
_cell.angle_beta   90.00
_cell.angle_gamma   90.00
#
_symmetry.space_group_name_H-M   'P 1'
#
loop_
_entity.id
_entity.type
_entity.pdbx_description
1 polymer ?
#
loop_
_entity_poly.entity_id
_entity_poly.type
_entity_poly.pdbx_seq_one_letter_code
_entity_poly.pdbx_strand_id
1 'polypeptide(L)'
;MAEDAGFEPGARGVMDYPEHERTYGRFLGLVKYGTIVVVAILVFMLMYFIAAAGVITSFLSALVFGGVASFLMATGDQKSMKH
;
A
#
# COMPACT_ATOMS: atom_id res chain seq x y z
N MET A 1 18.35 41.42 -14.92
CA MET A 1 17.87 40.99 -16.25
C MET A 1 16.93 39.83 -16.04
N ALA A 2 15.65 40.16 -15.87
CA ALA A 2 14.54 39.20 -15.88
C ALA A 2 13.62 39.72 -16.97
N GLU A 3 13.99 39.44 -18.21
CA GLU A 3 13.21 39.77 -19.41
C GLU A 3 13.03 38.44 -20.16
N ASP A 4 11.76 38.12 -20.42
CA ASP A 4 11.25 37.05 -21.28
C ASP A 4 11.56 35.59 -20.92
N ALA A 5 11.01 35.14 -19.80
CA ALA A 5 10.53 33.76 -19.73
C ALA A 5 9.19 33.69 -20.47
N GLY A 6 9.25 33.57 -21.80
CA GLY A 6 8.10 33.43 -22.67
C GLY A 6 7.15 32.34 -22.14
N PHE A 7 5.94 32.76 -21.78
CA PHE A 7 4.87 31.83 -21.42
C PHE A 7 4.34 31.20 -22.71
N GLU A 8 4.91 30.07 -23.12
CA GLU A 8 4.37 29.26 -24.21
C GLU A 8 3.10 28.51 -23.73
N PRO A 9 1.91 28.80 -24.28
CA PRO A 9 0.69 28.04 -24.00
C PRO A 9 0.77 26.70 -24.74
N GLY A 10 1.53 25.77 -24.18
CA GLY A 10 1.78 24.45 -24.79
C GLY A 10 3.05 23.77 -24.27
N ALA A 11 4.04 24.54 -23.81
CA ALA A 11 5.27 24.02 -23.22
C ALA A 11 5.17 23.67 -21.73
N ARG A 12 3.97 23.76 -21.14
CA ARG A 12 3.70 23.26 -19.78
C ARG A 12 3.57 21.74 -19.84
N GLY A 13 4.68 21.02 -19.72
CA GLY A 13 4.63 19.68 -19.14
C GLY A 13 5.01 18.51 -20.04
N VAL A 14 6.09 18.60 -20.81
CA VAL A 14 6.90 17.40 -21.08
C VAL A 14 7.85 17.21 -19.90
N MET A 15 7.28 16.99 -18.71
CA MET A 15 8.05 16.61 -17.53
C MET A 15 8.26 15.10 -17.60
N ASP A 16 9.49 14.65 -17.37
CA ASP A 16 9.80 13.22 -17.31
C ASP A 16 9.08 12.60 -16.10
N TYR A 17 7.97 11.90 -16.36
CA TYR A 17 7.10 11.26 -15.36
C TYR A 17 7.47 9.84 -14.87
N PRO A 18 8.46 9.10 -15.41
CA PRO A 18 8.65 7.70 -15.05
C PRO A 18 9.09 7.54 -13.59
N GLU A 19 9.85 8.49 -13.03
CA GLU A 19 10.24 8.41 -11.62
C GLU A 19 9.08 8.78 -10.67
N HIS A 20 8.15 9.63 -11.11
CA HIS A 20 6.94 9.97 -10.37
C HIS A 20 5.98 8.77 -10.30
N GLU A 21 5.74 8.10 -11.44
CA GLU A 21 4.94 6.88 -11.50
C GLU A 21 5.56 5.75 -10.66
N ARG A 22 6.88 5.58 -10.74
CA ARG A 22 7.61 4.57 -9.96
C ARG A 22 7.50 4.80 -8.46
N THR A 23 7.69 6.02 -8.00
CA THR A 23 7.61 6.37 -6.57
C THR A 23 6.18 6.24 -6.07
N TYR A 24 5.21 6.69 -6.86
CA TYR A 24 3.79 6.56 -6.54
C TYR A 24 3.34 5.10 -6.44
N GLY A 25 3.76 4.25 -7.38
CA GLY A 25 3.47 2.81 -7.33
C GLY A 25 4.05 2.13 -6.09
N ARG A 26 5.26 2.51 -5.68
CA ARG A 26 5.87 2.04 -4.43
C ARG A 26 5.14 2.53 -3.19
N PHE A 27 4.73 3.80 -3.17
CA PHE A 27 3.95 4.38 -2.08
C PHE A 27 2.61 3.65 -1.93
N LEU A 28 1.89 3.41 -3.03
CA LEU A 28 0.65 2.64 -3.03
C LEU A 28 0.87 1.22 -2.50
N GLY A 29 1.92 0.54 -2.96
CA GLY A 29 2.29 -0.78 -2.44
C GLY A 29 2.56 -0.76 -0.93
N LEU A 30 3.32 0.22 -0.46
CA LEU A 30 3.63 0.39 0.95
C LEU A 30 2.36 0.62 1.79
N VAL A 31 1.46 1.50 1.34
CA VAL A 31 0.22 1.77 2.07
C VAL A 31 -0.68 0.53 2.06
N LYS A 32 -0.87 -0.10 0.89
CA LYS A 32 -1.71 -1.28 0.68
C LYS A 32 -1.32 -2.44 1.60
N TYR A 33 -0.04 -2.82 1.59
CA TYR A 33 0.45 -3.91 2.43
C TYR A 33 0.77 -3.46 3.86
N GLY A 34 1.17 -2.22 4.06
CA GLY A 34 1.44 -1.65 5.38
C GLY A 34 0.19 -1.59 6.26
N THR A 35 -0.96 -1.19 5.70
CA THR A 35 -2.23 -1.23 6.43
C THR A 35 -2.60 -2.65 6.85
N ILE A 36 -2.36 -3.67 6.01
CA ILE A 36 -2.60 -5.08 6.36
C ILE A 36 -1.75 -5.48 7.58
N VAL A 37 -0.48 -5.09 7.63
CA VAL A 37 0.41 -5.36 8.76
C VAL A 37 -0.11 -4.70 10.05
N VAL A 38 -0.54 -3.43 9.98
CA VAL A 38 -1.10 -2.73 11.14
C VAL A 38 -2.32 -3.47 11.69
N VAL A 39 -3.24 -3.89 10.82
CA VAL A 39 -4.43 -4.64 11.25
C VAL A 39 -4.05 -6.02 11.80
N ALA A 40 -3.06 -6.71 11.21
CA ALA A 40 -2.57 -7.99 11.74
C ALA A 40 -2.00 -7.85 13.16
N ILE A 41 -1.31 -6.75 13.47
CA ILE A 41 -0.84 -6.45 14.83
C ILE A 41 -2.03 -6.22 15.78
N LEU A 42 -3.07 -5.50 15.33
CA LEU A 42 -4.27 -5.31 16.13
C LEU A 42 -5.00 -6.62 16.42
N VAL A 43 -5.06 -7.54 15.44
CA VAL A 43 -5.61 -8.90 15.62
C VAL A 43 -4.78 -9.70 16.63
N PHE A 44 -3.45 -9.62 16.54
CA PHE A 44 -2.56 -10.24 17.53
C PHE A 44 -2.86 -9.73 18.94
N MET A 45 -2.94 -8.40 19.11
CA MET A 45 -3.22 -7.78 20.40
C MET A 45 -4.60 -8.15 20.94
N LEU A 46 -5.61 -8.21 20.06
CA LEU A 46 -6.96 -8.65 20.41
C LEU A 46 -6.95 -10.10 20.95
N MET A 47 -6.31 -11.01 20.22
CA MET A 47 -6.27 -12.43 20.61
C MET A 47 -5.43 -12.68 21.85
N TYR A 48 -4.34 -11.93 22.00
CA TYR A 48 -3.41 -12.10 23.11
C TYR A 48 -3.95 -11.50 24.42
N PHE A 49 -4.43 -10.25 24.38
CA PHE A 49 -4.85 -9.53 25.58
C PHE A 49 -6.32 -9.75 25.95
N ILE A 50 -7.23 -9.80 24.96
CA ILE A 50 -8.67 -9.86 25.22
C ILE A 50 -9.14 -11.31 25.26
N ALA A 51 -8.82 -12.09 24.22
CA ALA A 51 -9.26 -13.48 24.13
C ALA A 51 -8.42 -14.45 24.98
N ALA A 52 -7.30 -13.99 25.55
CA ALA A 52 -6.36 -14.78 26.35
C ALA A 52 -5.94 -16.11 25.67
N ALA A 53 -5.85 -16.13 24.33
CA ALA A 53 -5.67 -17.35 23.55
C ALA A 53 -4.27 -17.96 23.70
N GLY A 54 -3.31 -17.23 24.27
CA GLY A 54 -1.88 -17.57 24.33
C GLY A 54 -1.07 -16.98 23.18
N VAL A 55 0.26 -16.95 23.31
CA VAL A 55 1.16 -16.28 22.32
C VAL A 55 1.10 -16.98 20.95
N ILE A 56 1.14 -18.31 20.93
CA ILE A 56 1.24 -19.10 19.68
C ILE A 56 -0.01 -18.92 18.83
N THR A 57 -1.20 -19.09 19.41
CA THR A 57 -2.49 -18.94 18.74
C THR A 57 -2.72 -17.50 18.26
N SER A 58 -2.33 -16.51 19.07
CA SER A 58 -2.40 -15.10 18.69
C SER A 58 -1.50 -14.80 17.50
N PHE A 59 -0.28 -15.33 17.50
CA PHE A 59 0.66 -15.14 16.39
C PHE A 59 0.16 -15.83 15.11
N LEU A 60 -0.37 -17.06 15.23
CA LEU A 60 -0.97 -17.78 14.11
C LEU A 60 -2.18 -17.03 13.55
N SER A 61 -3.06 -16.48 14.38
CA SER A 61 -4.22 -15.70 13.91
C SER A 61 -3.81 -14.45 13.11
N ALA A 62 -2.77 -13.75 13.55
CA ALA A 62 -2.22 -12.59 12.83
C ALA A 62 -1.59 -13.00 11.49
N LEU A 63 -0.87 -14.13 11.43
CA LEU A 63 -0.31 -14.66 10.19
C LEU A 63 -1.39 -15.13 9.21
N VAL A 64 -2.42 -15.83 9.70
CA VAL A 64 -3.55 -16.27 8.89
C VAL A 64 -4.30 -15.07 8.34
N PHE A 65 -4.62 -14.08 9.18
CA PHE A 65 -5.27 -12.85 8.74
C PHE A 65 -4.42 -12.11 7.70
N GLY A 66 -3.14 -11.87 7.99
CA GLY A 66 -2.23 -11.17 7.10
C GLY A 66 -2.06 -11.88 5.76
N GLY A 67 -1.95 -13.21 5.77
CA GLY A 67 -1.86 -14.04 4.57
C GLY A 67 -3.13 -13.99 3.72
N VAL A 68 -4.30 -14.17 4.34
CA VAL A 68 -5.60 -14.11 3.64
C VAL A 68 -5.86 -12.71 3.07
N ALA A 69 -5.63 -11.66 3.86
CA ALA A 69 -5.79 -10.28 3.41
C ALA A 69 -4.86 -9.95 2.24
N SER A 70 -3.59 -10.36 2.32
CA SER A 70 -2.61 -10.14 1.24
C SER A 70 -2.99 -10.92 -0.03
N PHE A 71 -3.46 -12.15 0.09
CA PHE A 71 -3.91 -12.97 -1.04
C PHE A 71 -5.13 -12.38 -1.74
N LEU A 72 -6.15 -11.94 -0.97
CA LEU A 72 -7.32 -11.25 -1.51
C LEU A 72 -6.91 -9.96 -2.23
N MET A 73 -6.00 -9.21 -1.63
CA MET A 73 -5.55 -7.93 -2.17
C MET A 73 -4.70 -8.08 -3.44
N ALA A 74 -3.90 -9.14 -3.54
CA ALA A 74 -3.21 -9.52 -4.77
C ALA A 74 -4.19 -9.97 -5.87
N THR A 75 -5.21 -10.74 -5.52
CA THR A 75 -6.25 -11.20 -6.46
C THR A 75 -7.07 -10.03 -7.01
N GLY A 76 -7.40 -9.05 -6.18
CA GLY A 76 -8.08 -7.81 -6.60
C GLY A 76 -7.25 -7.01 -7.62
N ASP A 77 -5.94 -6.92 -7.42
CA ASP A 77 -5.01 -6.25 -8.33
C ASP A 77 -5.00 -6.91 -9.72
N GLN A 78 -4.92 -8.25 -9.74
CA GLN A 78 -4.93 -9.03 -10.97
C GLN A 78 -6.22 -8.85 -11.78
N LYS A 79 -7.35 -8.57 -11.12
CA LYS A 79 -8.63 -8.30 -11.79
C LYS A 79 -8.70 -6.87 -12.34
N SER A 80 -8.11 -5.90 -11.65
CA SER A 80 -8.07 -4.50 -12.11
C SER A 80 -7.22 -4.32 -13.37
N MET A 81 -6.17 -5.12 -13.57
CA MET A 81 -5.27 -5.01 -14.73
C MET A 81 -5.84 -5.57 -16.04
N LYS A 82 -7.01 -6.23 -16.00
CA LYS A 82 -7.65 -6.87 -17.17
C LYS A 82 -8.76 -6.02 -17.80
N HIS A 83 -8.98 -4.80 -17.30
CA HIS A 83 -9.96 -3.86 -17.82
C HIS A 83 -9.28 -2.59 -18.31
#